data_AF-A0A3B1JWQ1-F1
#
_entry.id   AF-A0A3B1JWQ1-F1
#
_cell.length_a   1.000
_cell.length_b   1.000
_cell.length_c   1.000
_cell.angle_alpha   90.00
_cell.angle_beta   90.00
_cell.angle_gamma   90.00
#
_symmetry.space_group_name_H-M   'P 1'
#
loop_
_entity.id
_entity.type
_entity.pdbx_description
1 polymer ?
#
loop_
_entity_poly.entity_id
_entity_poly.type
_entity_poly.pdbx_seq_one_letter_code
_entity_poly.pdbx_strand_id
1 'polypeptide(L)'
;LDFRMNSSQAQIVDNTPLCYEFLNRSCPKLVYPLFLRVPLYLFFSSVVILTVLGNLFVIITIFHFKQLHMPTNYLVLSLAVTDLLLGVIYMPPCMVQSVETCWYLGHLFCKIYNNSGIMLCTASILNLSFISIDRYYAVCHPLLYHNKITSFVTFLMIFICWTVSTVVGFGIIFLEINLLGVEEFYHEHVACEGGCVLFQRLCAFPQW
;
A
#
# COMPACT_ATOMS: atom_id res chain seq x y z
N LEU A 1 -18.00 -15.41 -53.12
CA LEU A 1 -18.80 -14.90 -51.99
C LEU A 1 -17.83 -14.22 -51.06
N ASP A 2 -17.69 -12.92 -51.27
CA ASP A 2 -16.70 -12.03 -50.70
C ASP A 2 -17.22 -11.58 -49.32
N PHE A 3 -16.60 -12.05 -48.23
CA PHE A 3 -16.96 -11.65 -46.87
C PHE A 3 -16.05 -10.49 -46.47
N ARG A 4 -16.49 -9.26 -46.74
CA ARG A 4 -15.87 -8.04 -46.23
C ARG A 4 -15.75 -8.12 -44.71
N MET A 5 -14.55 -8.35 -44.20
CA MET A 5 -14.19 -7.99 -42.82
C MET A 5 -13.98 -6.47 -42.79
N ASN A 6 -14.82 -5.78 -42.01
CA ASN A 6 -14.87 -4.34 -41.91
C ASN A 6 -13.55 -3.76 -41.35
N SER A 7 -12.92 -2.87 -42.12
CA SER A 7 -11.73 -2.06 -41.80
C SER A 7 -11.83 -1.29 -40.47
N SER A 8 -13.04 -1.05 -39.98
CA SER A 8 -13.28 -0.27 -38.77
C SER A 8 -12.93 -0.98 -37.47
N GLN A 9 -12.88 -2.31 -37.43
CA GLN A 9 -12.61 -3.06 -36.19
C GLN A 9 -11.11 -3.37 -35.97
N ALA A 10 -10.32 -3.39 -37.05
CA ALA A 10 -8.85 -3.44 -36.97
C ALA A 10 -8.26 -2.08 -36.56
N GLN A 11 -8.84 -0.96 -37.03
CA GLN A 11 -8.32 0.38 -36.73
C GLN A 11 -8.60 0.88 -35.30
N ILE A 12 -9.56 0.29 -34.57
CA ILE A 12 -9.82 0.66 -33.17
C ILE A 12 -8.76 0.07 -32.22
N VAL A 13 -8.16 -1.07 -32.59
CA VAL A 13 -7.10 -1.71 -31.79
C VAL A 13 -5.76 -0.99 -31.98
N ASP A 14 -5.49 -0.41 -33.16
CA ASP A 14 -4.20 0.20 -33.51
C ASP A 14 -3.89 1.54 -32.81
N ASN A 15 -4.87 2.24 -32.24
CA ASN A 15 -4.68 3.59 -31.68
C ASN A 15 -4.69 3.67 -30.15
N THR A 16 -4.80 2.53 -29.45
CA THR A 16 -4.79 2.54 -27.99
C THR A 16 -3.34 2.41 -27.52
N PRO A 17 -2.74 3.44 -26.86
CA PRO A 17 -1.38 3.31 -26.37
C PRO A 17 -1.32 2.13 -25.39
N LEU A 18 -0.31 1.28 -25.53
CA LEU A 18 -0.11 0.09 -24.69
C LEU A 18 1.01 0.36 -23.68
N CYS A 19 1.02 -0.37 -22.56
CA CYS A 19 2.14 -0.29 -21.61
C CYS A 19 3.46 -0.77 -22.24
N TYR A 20 3.41 -1.82 -23.06
CA TYR A 20 4.53 -2.25 -23.91
C TYR A 20 4.06 -2.41 -25.36
N GLU A 21 4.68 -1.67 -26.27
CA GLU A 21 4.31 -1.60 -27.69
C GLU A 21 4.58 -2.89 -28.47
N PHE A 22 5.59 -3.66 -28.07
CA PHE A 22 6.08 -4.84 -28.81
C PHE A 22 5.58 -6.19 -28.28
N LEU A 23 4.72 -6.19 -27.25
CA LEU A 23 4.32 -7.42 -26.56
C LEU A 23 2.82 -7.68 -26.77
N ASN A 24 2.49 -8.86 -27.31
CA ASN A 24 1.13 -9.25 -27.72
C ASN A 24 0.09 -9.36 -26.57
N ARG A 25 0.49 -9.24 -25.30
CA ARG A 25 -0.39 -9.30 -24.12
C ARG A 25 -0.29 -8.07 -23.22
N SER A 26 0.07 -6.90 -23.75
CA SER A 26 0.22 -5.68 -22.93
C SER A 26 -1.11 -5.06 -22.52
N CYS A 27 -1.15 -4.46 -21.33
CA CYS A 27 -2.33 -3.69 -20.90
C CYS A 27 -2.48 -2.39 -21.69
N PRO A 28 -3.74 -1.95 -21.94
CA PRO A 28 -4.00 -0.62 -22.48
C PRO A 28 -3.58 0.44 -21.46
N LYS A 29 -2.84 1.44 -21.93
CA LYS A 29 -2.40 2.61 -21.17
C LYS A 29 -3.47 3.70 -21.29
N LEU A 30 -3.94 4.22 -20.16
CA LEU A 30 -4.79 5.40 -20.15
C LEU A 30 -3.90 6.65 -20.11
N VAL A 31 -3.84 7.38 -21.22
CA VAL A 31 -3.07 8.62 -21.30
C VAL A 31 -3.96 9.77 -20.85
N TYR A 32 -3.77 10.22 -19.61
CA TYR A 32 -4.40 11.44 -19.13
C TYR A 32 -3.87 12.66 -19.91
N PRO A 33 -4.74 13.61 -20.27
CA PRO A 33 -4.29 14.84 -20.90
C PRO A 33 -3.42 15.64 -19.91
N LEU A 34 -2.48 16.44 -20.43
CA LEU A 34 -1.51 17.21 -19.62
C LEU A 34 -2.16 18.01 -18.49
N PHE A 35 -3.32 18.61 -18.74
CA PHE A 35 -4.05 19.41 -17.75
C PHE A 35 -4.62 18.61 -16.58
N LEU A 36 -4.79 17.29 -16.70
CA LEU A 36 -5.15 16.39 -15.59
C LEU A 36 -3.91 15.71 -14.99
N ARG A 37 -2.94 15.36 -15.83
CA ARG A 37 -1.71 14.67 -15.43
C ARG A 37 -0.87 15.51 -14.46
N VAL A 38 -0.69 16.80 -14.75
CA VAL A 38 0.14 17.69 -13.92
C VAL A 38 -0.48 17.90 -12.53
N PRO A 39 -1.77 18.26 -12.37
CA PRO A 39 -2.39 18.36 -11.05
C PRO A 39 -2.37 17.04 -10.26
N LEU A 40 -2.57 15.90 -10.91
CA LEU A 40 -2.50 14.59 -10.24
C LEU A 40 -1.10 14.34 -9.66
N TYR A 41 -0.04 14.55 -10.45
CA TYR A 41 1.33 14.41 -9.95
C TYR A 41 1.63 15.36 -8.79
N LEU A 42 1.20 16.62 -8.88
CA LEU A 42 1.37 17.60 -7.80
C LEU A 42 0.63 17.17 -6.54
N PHE A 43 -0.61 16.72 -6.68
CA PHE A 43 -1.42 16.22 -5.56
C PHE A 43 -0.75 15.03 -4.88
N PHE A 44 -0.45 13.95 -5.62
CA PHE A 44 0.20 12.77 -5.04
C PHE A 44 1.56 13.10 -4.44
N SER A 45 2.40 13.88 -5.13
CA SER A 45 3.71 14.31 -4.59
C SER A 45 3.55 15.09 -3.29
N SER A 46 2.56 15.99 -3.21
CA SER A 46 2.28 16.76 -2.00
C SER A 46 1.86 15.85 -0.84
N VAL A 47 1.01 14.84 -1.08
CA VAL A 47 0.60 13.86 -0.08
C VAL A 47 1.81 13.08 0.42
N VAL A 48 2.68 12.59 -0.47
CA VAL A 48 3.91 11.89 -0.07
C VAL A 48 4.80 12.76 0.82
N ILE A 49 5.04 14.02 0.41
CA ILE A 49 5.88 14.95 1.16
C ILE A 49 5.28 15.22 2.54
N LEU A 50 3.98 15.49 2.62
CA LEU A 50 3.29 15.74 3.89
C LEU A 50 3.33 14.53 4.81
N THR A 51 3.10 13.32 4.29
CA THR A 51 3.17 12.08 5.06
C THR A 51 4.58 11.85 5.61
N VAL A 52 5.62 12.03 4.80
CA VAL A 52 7.01 11.82 5.24
C VAL A 52 7.43 12.88 6.26
N LEU A 53 7.17 14.16 5.99
CA LEU A 53 7.54 15.25 6.90
C LEU A 53 6.77 15.17 8.22
N GLY A 54 5.46 14.87 8.17
CA GLY A 54 4.62 14.74 9.35
C GLY A 54 5.08 13.60 10.27
N ASN A 55 5.30 12.41 9.70
CA ASN A 55 5.77 11.26 10.48
C ASN A 55 7.20 11.44 10.98
N LEU A 56 8.08 12.08 10.20
CA LEU A 56 9.43 12.43 10.66
C LEU A 56 9.39 13.41 11.84
N PHE A 57 8.51 14.41 11.78
CA PHE A 57 8.32 15.36 12.88
C PHE A 57 7.84 14.68 14.16
N VAL A 58 6.91 13.72 14.06
CA VAL A 58 6.46 12.89 15.19
C VAL A 58 7.63 12.12 15.79
N ILE A 59 8.45 11.46 14.97
CA ILE A 59 9.63 10.72 15.41
C ILE A 59 10.62 11.65 16.14
N ILE A 60 10.97 12.78 15.53
CA ILE A 60 11.90 13.77 16.11
C ILE A 60 11.38 14.27 17.45
N THR A 61 10.09 14.59 17.55
CA THR A 61 9.48 15.09 18.78
C THR A 61 9.58 14.08 19.91
N ILE A 62 9.34 12.79 19.64
CA ILE A 62 9.44 11.72 20.65
C ILE A 62 10.88 11.56 21.14
N PHE A 63 11.88 11.61 20.24
CA PHE A 63 13.29 11.51 20.60
C PHE A 63 13.83 12.74 21.34
N HIS A 64 13.35 13.94 20.98
CA HIS A 64 13.83 15.20 21.53
C HIS A 64 13.35 15.42 22.97
N PHE A 65 12.09 15.08 23.27
CA PHE A 65 11.51 15.31 24.60
C PHE A 65 11.58 14.07 25.49
N LYS A 66 12.59 14.02 26.37
CA LYS A 66 12.75 12.93 27.37
C LYS A 66 11.53 12.72 28.29
N GLN A 67 10.70 13.75 28.49
CA GLN A 67 9.42 13.64 29.23
C GLN A 67 8.39 12.76 28.51
N LEU A 68 8.55 12.53 27.20
CA LEU A 68 7.74 11.59 26.42
C LEU A 68 8.37 10.18 26.33
N HIS A 69 9.37 9.81 27.13
CA HIS A 69 9.81 8.40 27.22
C HIS A 69 8.87 7.53 28.08
N MET A 70 7.57 7.67 27.82
CA MET A 70 6.52 6.82 28.37
C MET A 70 6.29 5.64 27.42
N PRO A 71 5.98 4.44 27.93
CA PRO A 71 5.73 3.24 27.12
C PRO A 71 4.75 3.49 25.97
N THR A 72 3.70 4.28 26.17
CA THR A 72 2.73 4.67 25.13
C THR A 72 3.36 5.31 23.89
N ASN A 73 4.44 6.07 24.03
CA ASN A 73 5.03 6.81 22.92
C ASN A 73 5.87 5.92 22.01
N TYR A 74 6.27 4.72 22.45
CA TYR A 74 6.89 3.72 21.57
C TYR A 74 5.88 3.11 20.58
N LEU A 75 4.60 2.98 20.94
CA LEU A 75 3.55 2.56 19.99
C LEU A 75 3.33 3.61 18.90
N VAL A 76 3.29 4.89 19.30
CA VAL A 76 3.19 6.02 18.35
C VAL A 76 4.43 6.08 17.45
N LEU A 77 5.62 5.81 18.00
CA LEU A 77 6.85 5.70 17.22
C LEU A 77 6.79 4.56 16.19
N SER A 78 6.31 3.38 16.59
CA SER A 78 6.10 2.23 15.68
C SER A 78 5.14 2.56 14.54
N LEU A 79 4.05 3.26 14.85
CA LEU A 79 3.10 3.75 13.84
C LEU A 79 3.78 4.76 12.89
N ALA A 80 4.46 5.76 13.42
CA ALA A 80 5.15 6.77 12.60
C ALA A 80 6.24 6.16 11.68
N VAL A 81 6.95 5.13 12.16
CA VAL A 81 7.91 4.37 11.34
C VAL A 81 7.19 3.59 10.23
N THR A 82 6.05 2.95 10.54
CA THR A 82 5.22 2.23 9.56
C THR A 82 4.72 3.17 8.47
N ASP A 83 4.21 4.34 8.85
CA ASP A 83 3.68 5.34 7.92
C ASP A 83 4.79 6.03 7.11
N LEU A 84 5.99 6.18 7.67
CA LEU A 84 7.16 6.66 6.93
C LEU A 84 7.63 5.64 5.88
N LEU A 85 7.66 4.35 6.24
CA LEU A 85 7.95 3.26 5.29
C LEU A 85 6.90 3.23 4.16
N LEU A 86 5.62 3.38 4.49
CA LEU A 86 4.53 3.52 3.51
C LEU A 86 4.75 4.74 2.60
N GLY A 87 5.02 5.91 3.17
CA GLY A 87 5.23 7.15 2.42
C GLY A 87 6.43 7.08 1.48
N VAL A 88 7.54 6.48 1.91
CA VAL A 88 8.79 6.44 1.12
C VAL A 88 8.82 5.28 0.13
N ILE A 89 8.38 4.09 0.52
CA ILE A 89 8.53 2.88 -0.29
C ILE A 89 7.26 2.58 -1.08
N TYR A 90 6.10 2.73 -0.46
CA TYR A 90 4.83 2.32 -1.06
C TYR A 90 4.21 3.43 -1.93
N MET A 91 4.21 4.69 -1.50
CA MET A 91 3.54 5.75 -2.26
C MET A 91 4.21 6.16 -3.60
N PRO A 92 5.54 6.11 -3.81
CA PRO A 92 6.11 6.54 -5.09
C PRO A 92 5.75 5.62 -6.26
N PRO A 93 5.84 4.27 -6.14
CA PRO A 93 5.29 3.37 -7.16
C PRO A 93 3.77 3.56 -7.31
N CYS A 94 3.06 3.90 -6.23
CA CYS A 94 1.62 4.23 -6.25
C CYS A 94 1.27 5.36 -7.18
N MET A 95 2.01 6.46 -7.03
CA MET A 95 1.84 7.64 -7.83
C MET A 95 2.10 7.35 -9.31
N VAL A 96 3.22 6.68 -9.62
CA VAL A 96 3.57 6.36 -11.01
C VAL A 96 2.51 5.49 -11.66
N GLN A 97 2.05 4.44 -10.97
CA GLN A 97 1.01 3.57 -11.50
C GLN A 97 -0.34 4.27 -11.61
N SER A 98 -0.70 5.15 -10.68
CA SER A 98 -1.98 5.86 -10.73
C SER A 98 -2.05 6.84 -11.90
N VAL A 99 -0.92 7.42 -12.30
CA VAL A 99 -0.87 8.40 -13.39
C VAL A 99 -0.57 7.76 -14.75
N GLU A 100 0.34 6.78 -14.81
CA GLU A 100 0.71 6.11 -16.05
C GLU A 100 -0.16 4.88 -16.34
N THR A 101 -0.96 4.40 -15.38
CA THR A 101 -1.79 3.18 -15.43
C THR A 101 -1.05 1.87 -15.69
N CYS A 102 0.28 1.94 -15.85
CA CYS A 102 1.15 0.83 -16.20
C CYS A 102 2.11 0.47 -15.07
N TRP A 103 2.37 -0.82 -14.90
CA TRP A 103 3.32 -1.40 -13.96
C TRP A 103 4.53 -2.00 -14.66
N TYR A 104 5.67 -1.33 -14.58
CA TYR A 104 6.87 -1.72 -15.31
C TYR A 104 7.81 -2.66 -14.54
N LEU A 105 7.55 -2.89 -13.24
CA LEU A 105 8.43 -3.71 -12.38
C LEU A 105 8.19 -5.23 -12.53
N GLY A 106 7.25 -5.65 -13.38
CA GLY A 106 6.95 -7.06 -13.65
C GLY A 106 6.00 -7.72 -12.64
N HIS A 107 5.54 -8.93 -12.97
CA HIS A 107 4.46 -9.62 -12.25
C HIS A 107 4.82 -10.04 -10.81
N LEU A 108 6.04 -10.57 -10.60
CA LEU A 108 6.49 -10.99 -9.26
C LEU A 108 6.55 -9.80 -8.29
N PHE A 109 7.06 -8.66 -8.76
CA PHE A 109 7.09 -7.44 -7.97
C PHE A 109 5.70 -6.88 -7.70
N CYS A 110 4.75 -6.96 -8.65
CA CYS A 110 3.34 -6.61 -8.40
C CYS A 110 2.75 -7.46 -7.27
N LYS A 111 2.98 -8.79 -7.27
CA LYS A 111 2.53 -9.69 -6.19
C LYS A 111 3.14 -9.30 -4.84
N ILE A 112 4.47 -9.14 -4.75
CA ILE A 112 5.15 -8.75 -3.50
C ILE A 112 4.65 -7.39 -3.01
N TYR A 113 4.53 -6.44 -3.92
CA TYR A 113 4.12 -5.08 -3.63
C TYR A 113 2.69 -5.00 -3.10
N ASN A 114 1.74 -5.69 -3.74
CA ASN A 114 0.35 -5.79 -3.26
C ASN A 114 0.27 -6.34 -1.83
N ASN A 115 0.99 -7.43 -1.58
CA ASN A 115 0.99 -8.07 -0.27
C ASN A 115 1.69 -7.21 0.79
N SER A 116 2.73 -6.46 0.41
CA SER A 116 3.34 -5.47 1.29
C SER A 116 2.37 -4.36 1.68
N GLY A 117 1.50 -3.92 0.77
CA GLY A 117 0.45 -2.94 1.07
C GLY A 117 -0.54 -3.44 2.11
N ILE A 118 -1.02 -4.69 1.96
CA ILE A 118 -1.94 -5.30 2.93
C ILE A 118 -1.26 -5.51 4.28
N MET A 119 0.00 -5.96 4.29
CA MET A 119 0.80 -6.11 5.50
C MET A 119 0.95 -4.76 6.23
N LEU A 120 1.24 -3.68 5.51
CA LEU A 120 1.41 -2.37 6.13
C LEU A 120 0.07 -1.79 6.62
N CYS A 121 -1.03 -1.93 5.86
CA CYS A 121 -2.37 -1.54 6.31
C CYS A 121 -2.79 -2.28 7.59
N THR A 122 -2.55 -3.59 7.65
CA THR A 122 -2.86 -4.39 8.85
C THR A 122 -1.99 -3.99 10.03
N ALA A 123 -0.71 -3.68 9.80
CA ALA A 123 0.18 -3.15 10.83
C ALA A 123 -0.33 -1.82 11.39
N SER A 124 -0.75 -0.86 10.55
CA SER A 124 -1.26 0.43 11.03
C SER A 124 -2.54 0.27 11.85
N ILE A 125 -3.49 -0.58 11.42
CA ILE A 125 -4.72 -0.87 12.17
C ILE A 125 -4.42 -1.49 13.54
N LEU A 126 -3.51 -2.47 13.58
CA LEU A 126 -3.14 -3.13 14.84
C LEU A 126 -2.40 -2.17 15.77
N ASN A 127 -1.49 -1.33 15.26
CA ASN A 127 -0.80 -0.31 16.06
C ASN A 127 -1.82 0.68 16.66
N LEU A 128 -2.76 1.18 15.86
CA LEU A 128 -3.84 2.07 16.33
C LEU A 128 -4.74 1.41 17.38
N SER A 129 -5.08 0.13 17.18
CA SER A 129 -5.88 -0.65 18.12
C SER A 129 -5.16 -0.78 19.46
N PHE A 130 -3.86 -1.08 19.44
CA PHE A 130 -3.05 -1.16 20.64
C PHE A 130 -2.86 0.18 21.35
N ILE A 131 -2.74 1.28 20.60
CA ILE A 131 -2.72 2.63 21.18
C ILE A 131 -4.05 2.92 21.89
N SER A 132 -5.18 2.56 21.29
CA SER A 132 -6.51 2.72 21.89
C SER A 132 -6.64 1.92 23.19
N ILE A 133 -6.18 0.66 23.20
CA ILE A 133 -6.18 -0.20 24.39
C ILE A 133 -5.28 0.38 25.49
N ASP A 134 -4.07 0.86 25.17
CA ASP A 134 -3.19 1.50 26.14
C ASP A 134 -3.86 2.71 26.81
N ARG A 135 -4.51 3.56 25.99
CA ARG A 135 -5.25 4.73 26.49
C ARG A 135 -6.45 4.35 27.34
N TYR A 136 -7.17 3.29 26.97
CA TYR A 136 -8.26 2.77 27.78
C TYR A 136 -7.79 2.34 29.18
N TYR A 137 -6.69 1.57 29.26
CA TYR A 137 -6.13 1.15 30.55
C TYR A 137 -5.60 2.31 31.39
N ALA A 138 -4.97 3.31 30.75
CA ALA A 138 -4.48 4.50 31.43
C ALA A 138 -5.60 5.30 32.11
N VAL A 139 -6.78 5.39 31.46
CA VAL A 139 -7.92 6.17 31.96
C VAL A 139 -8.75 5.37 32.97
N CYS A 140 -9.11 4.13 32.65
CA CYS A 140 -10.03 3.33 33.47
C CYS A 140 -9.35 2.66 34.68
N HIS A 141 -8.05 2.38 34.61
CA HIS A 141 -7.33 1.61 35.64
C HIS A 141 -5.95 2.21 36.00
N PRO A 142 -5.89 3.46 36.51
CA PRO A 142 -4.64 4.18 36.75
C PRO A 142 -3.69 3.49 37.74
N LEU A 143 -4.21 2.78 38.75
CA LEU A 143 -3.41 2.07 39.76
C LEU A 143 -2.77 0.77 39.24
N LEU A 144 -3.42 0.11 38.27
CA LEU A 144 -2.89 -1.11 37.63
C LEU A 144 -1.97 -0.78 36.45
N TYR A 145 -2.12 0.41 35.87
CA TYR A 145 -1.36 0.87 34.70
C TYR A 145 0.16 0.84 34.94
N HIS A 146 0.63 1.39 36.06
CA HIS A 146 2.06 1.45 36.38
C HIS A 146 2.71 0.05 36.57
N ASN A 147 1.92 -0.94 37.00
CA ASN A 147 2.41 -2.29 37.28
C ASN A 147 2.28 -3.23 36.06
N LYS A 148 1.37 -2.94 35.12
CA LYS A 148 1.11 -3.76 33.92
C LYS A 148 1.83 -3.26 32.68
N ILE A 149 1.94 -1.95 32.49
CA ILE A 149 2.51 -1.36 31.26
C ILE A 149 3.97 -1.02 31.51
N THR A 150 4.85 -1.97 31.14
CA THR A 150 6.31 -1.80 31.15
C THR A 150 6.83 -1.65 29.72
N SER A 151 8.03 -1.08 29.56
CA SER A 151 8.67 -0.93 28.23
C SER A 151 8.79 -2.27 27.48
N PHE A 152 8.96 -3.38 28.23
CA PHE A 152 8.99 -4.72 27.67
C PHE A 152 7.64 -5.14 27.07
N VAL A 153 6.52 -4.86 27.75
CA VAL A 153 5.18 -5.16 27.25
C VAL A 153 4.89 -4.36 25.97
N THR A 154 5.27 -3.08 25.91
CA THR A 154 5.10 -2.30 24.69
C THR A 154 5.93 -2.85 23.53
N PHE A 155 7.19 -3.24 23.78
CA PHE A 155 8.01 -3.86 22.75
C PHE A 155 7.40 -5.19 22.25
N LEU A 156 6.84 -5.99 23.16
CA LEU A 156 6.11 -7.21 22.82
C LEU A 156 4.87 -6.91 21.97
N MET A 157 4.10 -5.86 22.29
CA MET A 157 2.93 -5.45 21.49
C MET A 157 3.33 -5.04 20.07
N ILE A 158 4.41 -4.28 19.93
CA ILE A 158 4.98 -3.92 18.62
C ILE A 158 5.39 -5.20 17.88
N PHE A 159 6.12 -6.10 18.53
CA PHE A 159 6.53 -7.36 17.93
C PHE A 159 5.33 -8.22 17.48
N ILE A 160 4.26 -8.29 18.28
CA ILE A 160 3.01 -8.96 17.90
C ILE A 160 2.37 -8.27 16.70
N CYS A 161 2.33 -6.94 16.68
CA CYS A 161 1.86 -6.15 15.54
C CYS A 161 2.56 -6.55 14.23
N TRP A 162 3.90 -6.52 14.23
CA TRP A 162 4.69 -6.84 13.05
C TRP A 162 4.54 -8.30 12.65
N THR A 163 4.58 -9.23 13.61
CA THR A 163 4.44 -10.68 13.31
C THR A 163 3.06 -11.02 12.76
N VAL A 164 1.97 -10.55 13.37
CA VAL A 164 0.61 -10.78 12.88
C VAL A 164 0.43 -10.17 11.50
N SER A 165 0.87 -8.93 11.28
CA SER A 165 0.76 -8.27 9.98
C SER A 165 1.53 -9.02 8.88
N THR A 166 2.73 -9.49 9.22
CA THR A 166 3.58 -10.30 8.34
C THR A 166 2.90 -11.63 8.01
N VAL A 167 2.35 -12.32 9.00
CA VAL A 167 1.61 -13.57 8.82
C VAL A 167 0.36 -13.37 7.96
N VAL A 168 -0.37 -12.26 8.13
CA VAL A 168 -1.52 -11.94 7.28
C VAL A 168 -1.08 -11.67 5.84
N GLY A 169 -0.01 -10.87 5.64
CA GLY A 169 0.56 -10.60 4.31
C GLY A 169 1.02 -11.88 3.60
N PHE A 170 1.84 -12.71 4.26
CA PHE A 170 2.28 -13.98 3.69
C PHE A 170 1.15 -15.01 3.57
N GLY A 171 0.18 -15.00 4.48
CA GLY A 171 -0.99 -15.88 4.43
C GLY A 171 -1.84 -15.60 3.21
N ILE A 172 -2.00 -14.32 2.82
CA ILE A 172 -2.66 -13.94 1.57
C ILE A 172 -1.87 -14.42 0.37
N ILE A 173 -0.54 -14.24 0.33
CA ILE A 173 0.32 -14.79 -0.73
C ILE A 173 0.09 -16.30 -0.87
N PHE A 174 0.15 -17.03 0.24
CA PHE A 174 0.00 -18.48 0.23
C PHE A 174 -1.41 -18.90 -0.19
N LEU A 175 -2.44 -18.22 0.29
CA LEU A 175 -3.83 -18.48 -0.09
C LEU A 175 -4.08 -18.22 -1.58
N GLU A 176 -3.51 -17.13 -2.12
CA GLU A 176 -3.56 -16.77 -3.54
C GLU A 176 -2.92 -17.88 -4.40
N ILE A 177 -1.79 -18.44 -3.95
CA ILE A 177 -1.10 -19.55 -4.63
C ILE A 177 -1.84 -20.90 -4.47
N ASN A 178 -2.53 -21.14 -3.35
CA ASN A 178 -3.22 -22.42 -3.09
C ASN A 178 -4.60 -22.52 -3.75
N LEU A 179 -5.22 -21.41 -4.15
CA LEU A 179 -6.45 -21.41 -4.96
C LEU A 179 -6.13 -21.64 -6.45
N LEU A 180 -5.55 -22.80 -6.75
CA LEU A 180 -5.20 -23.35 -8.07
C LEU A 180 -6.38 -23.48 -9.06
N GLY A 181 -7.61 -23.12 -8.68
CA GLY A 181 -8.79 -23.19 -9.55
C GLY A 181 -9.21 -21.88 -10.22
N VAL A 182 -8.66 -20.73 -9.78
CA VAL A 182 -9.06 -19.39 -10.30
C VAL A 182 -7.90 -18.68 -11.03
N GLU A 183 -6.64 -19.03 -10.74
CA GLU A 183 -5.48 -18.42 -11.42
C GLU A 183 -5.44 -18.73 -12.93
N GLU A 184 -5.86 -19.91 -13.41
CA GLU A 184 -5.92 -20.17 -14.86
C GLU A 184 -6.93 -19.26 -15.58
N PHE A 185 -8.09 -18.98 -14.97
CA PHE A 185 -9.08 -18.05 -15.53
C PHE A 185 -8.59 -16.59 -15.49
N TYR A 186 -7.91 -16.18 -14.42
CA TYR A 186 -7.34 -14.82 -14.28
C TYR A 186 -6.14 -14.57 -15.20
N HIS A 187 -5.22 -15.53 -15.35
CA HIS A 187 -4.04 -15.40 -16.21
C HIS A 187 -4.36 -15.45 -17.71
N GLU A 188 -5.46 -16.12 -18.08
CA GLU A 188 -5.86 -16.28 -19.48
C GLU A 188 -6.81 -15.17 -19.97
N HIS A 189 -7.66 -14.61 -19.10
CA HIS A 189 -8.70 -13.64 -19.50
C HIS A 189 -8.51 -12.21 -18.95
N VAL A 190 -7.69 -11.98 -17.92
CA VAL A 190 -7.59 -10.68 -17.22
C VAL A 190 -6.15 -10.18 -17.05
N ALA A 191 -5.16 -11.07 -16.90
CA ALA A 191 -3.77 -10.70 -16.73
C ALA A 191 -3.16 -10.23 -18.05
N CYS A 192 -2.82 -8.94 -18.08
CA CYS A 192 -2.02 -8.34 -19.14
C CYS A 192 -0.70 -7.83 -18.57
N GLU A 193 0.33 -7.86 -19.40
CA GLU A 193 1.67 -7.38 -19.07
C GLU A 193 1.66 -5.87 -18.91
N GLY A 194 2.12 -5.41 -17.76
CA GLY A 194 1.99 -4.00 -17.35
C GLY A 194 0.79 -3.68 -16.45
N GLY A 195 -0.01 -4.67 -16.03
CA GLY A 195 -1.16 -4.46 -15.13
C GLY A 195 -0.92 -4.91 -13.69
N CYS A 196 -1.51 -4.22 -12.72
CA CYS A 196 -1.60 -4.68 -11.32
C CYS A 196 -2.97 -4.27 -10.72
N VAL A 197 -3.97 -5.15 -10.81
CA VAL A 197 -5.40 -4.83 -10.62
C VAL A 197 -5.78 -4.47 -9.18
N LEU A 198 -5.17 -5.13 -8.18
CA LEU A 198 -5.49 -4.91 -6.77
C LEU A 198 -5.15 -3.49 -6.31
N PHE A 199 -4.13 -2.92 -6.92
CA PHE A 199 -3.48 -1.73 -6.44
C PHE A 199 -4.16 -0.42 -6.86
N GLN A 200 -4.79 -0.39 -8.04
CA GLN A 200 -5.60 0.75 -8.48
C GLN A 200 -6.71 1.08 -7.47
N ARG A 201 -7.18 0.07 -6.70
CA ARG A 201 -8.15 0.27 -5.62
C ARG A 201 -7.53 0.76 -4.32
N LEU A 202 -6.30 0.35 -4.00
CA LEU A 202 -5.59 0.77 -2.80
C LEU A 202 -5.06 2.21 -2.91
N CYS A 203 -4.56 2.63 -4.07
CA CYS A 203 -4.19 4.04 -4.32
C CYS A 203 -5.40 4.99 -4.30
N ALA A 204 -6.59 4.49 -4.58
CA ALA A 204 -7.83 5.27 -4.52
C ALA A 204 -8.37 5.46 -3.10
N PHE A 205 -7.83 4.76 -2.11
CA PHE A 205 -8.06 5.01 -0.69
C PHE A 205 -6.91 5.86 -0.16
N PRO A 206 -7.03 7.20 -0.11
CA PRO A 206 -6.17 7.97 0.76
C PRO A 206 -6.40 7.45 2.18
N GLN A 207 -5.34 7.00 2.86
CA GLN A 207 -5.37 6.64 4.29
C GLN A 207 -5.47 7.90 5.16
N TRP A 208 -6.47 8.73 4.90
CA TRP A 208 -6.84 9.91 5.69
C TRP A 208 -8.33 9.87 5.97
#